data_AF-A0A8S3AP01-F1
#
_entry.id   AF-A0A8S3AP01-F1
#
_cell.length_a   1.000
_cell.length_b   1.000
_cell.length_c   1.000
_cell.angle_alpha   90.00
_cell.angle_beta   90.00
_cell.angle_gamma   90.00
#
_symmetry.space_group_name_H-M   'P 1'
#
loop_
_entity.id
_entity.type
_entity.pdbx_description
1 polymer ?
#
loop_
_entity_poly.entity_id
_entity_poly.type
_entity_poly.pdbx_seq_one_letter_code
_entity_poly.pdbx_strand_id
1 'polypeptide(L)' 'RNKHLYTIDAYRSWSGANSFFAWALPQDDQITLINTLREKNVRVIRIFLATIDNGQAGSRAIAANDIERYRVGSPYTDSD' A
#
# COMPACT_ATOMS: atom_id res chain seq x y z
N ARG A 1 32.23 17.18 -23.47
CA ARG A 1 31.07 16.45 -22.90
C ARG A 1 30.46 17.29 -21.80
N ASN A 2 29.35 17.99 -22.07
CA ASN A 2 28.67 18.82 -21.08
C ASN A 2 27.95 17.91 -20.07
N LYS A 3 28.42 17.93 -18.82
CA LYS A 3 27.80 17.22 -17.69
C LYS A 3 26.55 18.01 -17.31
N HIS A 4 25.37 17.54 -17.74
CA HIS A 4 24.10 18.06 -17.20
C HIS A 4 24.05 17.71 -15.72
N LEU A 5 24.26 18.71 -14.87
CA LEU A 5 24.06 18.61 -13.43
C LEU A 5 22.56 18.81 -13.20
N TYR A 6 21.84 17.72 -12.94
CA TYR A 6 20.45 17.82 -12.51
C TYR A 6 20.44 18.41 -11.10
N THR A 7 20.00 19.66 -10.97
CA THR A 7 19.65 20.22 -9.66
C THR A 7 18.47 19.42 -9.14
N ILE A 8 18.68 18.63 -8.10
CA ILE A 8 17.60 17.94 -7.40
C ILE A 8 16.71 19.02 -6.79
N ASP A 9 15.52 19.18 -7.34
CA ASP A 9 14.49 19.97 -6.69
C ASP A 9 14.08 19.22 -5.41
N ALA A 10 14.61 19.68 -4.28
CA ALA A 10 14.32 19.10 -2.97
C ALA A 10 12.82 19.11 -2.66
N TYR A 11 12.05 20.05 -3.25
CA TYR A 11 10.60 20.11 -3.11
C TYR A 11 9.89 18.96 -3.85
N ARG A 12 10.49 18.46 -4.95
CA ARG A 12 9.97 17.32 -5.73
C ARG A 12 10.61 15.99 -5.34
N SER A 13 11.52 16.00 -4.38
CA SER A 13 12.21 14.79 -3.91
C SER A 13 11.37 14.10 -2.85
N TRP A 14 10.82 12.93 -3.18
CA TRP A 14 10.05 12.11 -2.26
C TRP A 14 10.65 10.72 -2.15
N SER A 15 10.47 10.10 -0.99
CA SER A 15 10.72 8.66 -0.81
C SER A 15 9.38 7.93 -0.75
N GLY A 16 9.37 6.71 -1.29
CA GLY A 16 8.19 5.86 -1.35
C GLY A 16 8.45 4.49 -0.75
N ALA A 17 7.38 3.83 -0.32
CA ALA A 17 7.39 2.44 0.14
C ALA A 17 6.44 1.60 -0.72
N ASN A 18 6.66 0.28 -0.74
CA ASN A 18 5.73 -0.68 -1.33
C ASN A 18 5.21 -1.60 -0.23
N SER A 19 3.90 -1.84 -0.18
CA SER A 19 3.31 -2.86 0.68
C SER A 19 2.14 -3.54 -0.01
N PHE A 20 2.22 -4.86 -0.16
CA PHE A 20 1.21 -5.65 -0.85
C PHE A 20 -0.06 -5.89 -0.01
N PHE A 21 0.01 -5.71 1.31
CA PHE A 21 -1.05 -6.10 2.25
C PHE A 21 -1.45 -4.99 3.24
N ALA A 22 -0.89 -3.78 3.11
CA ALA A 22 -1.16 -2.67 4.04
C ALA A 22 -2.65 -2.36 4.20
N TRP A 23 -3.44 -2.49 3.13
CA TRP A 23 -4.87 -2.19 3.12
C TRP A 23 -5.72 -3.22 3.89
N ALA A 24 -5.17 -4.41 4.14
CA ALA A 24 -5.87 -5.48 4.82
C ALA A 24 -5.40 -5.66 6.28
N LEU A 25 -4.49 -4.80 6.75
CA LEU A 25 -4.13 -4.74 8.16
C LEU A 25 -5.34 -4.29 8.99
N PRO A 26 -5.42 -4.69 10.27
CA PRO A 26 -6.31 -4.07 11.24
C PRO A 26 -6.09 -2.56 11.31
N GLN A 27 -7.14 -1.79 11.62
CA GLN A 27 -7.10 -0.33 11.55
C GLN A 27 -6.00 0.30 12.42
N ASP A 28 -5.73 -0.27 13.60
CA ASP A 28 -4.64 0.11 14.49
C ASP A 28 -3.25 -0.09 13.85
N ASP A 29 -3.04 -1.21 13.18
CA ASP A 29 -1.81 -1.51 12.45
C ASP A 29 -1.65 -0.61 11.21
N GLN A 30 -2.75 -0.27 10.51
CA GLN A 30 -2.73 0.69 9.40
C GLN A 30 -2.30 2.08 9.87
N ILE A 31 -2.87 2.56 10.98
CA ILE A 31 -2.50 3.86 11.57
C ILE A 31 -1.02 3.85 11.97
N THR A 32 -0.57 2.77 12.60
CA THR A 32 0.84 2.60 13.00
C THR A 32 1.78 2.64 11.80
N LEU A 33 1.42 1.94 10.72
CA LEU A 33 2.18 1.97 9.46
C LEU A 33 2.25 3.39 8.88
N ILE A 34 1.12 4.08 8.75
CA ILE A 34 1.07 5.44 8.18
C ILE A 34 1.89 6.42 9.03
N ASN A 35 1.77 6.35 10.36
CA ASN A 35 2.56 7.17 11.27
C ASN A 35 4.06 6.89 11.12
N THR A 36 4.46 5.63 11.05
CA THR A 36 5.86 5.23 10.83
C THR A 36 6.40 5.78 9.50
N LEU A 37 5.63 5.66 8.42
CA LEU A 37 6.04 6.20 7.11
C LEU A 37 6.19 7.72 7.16
N ARG A 38 5.27 8.41 7.84
CA ARG A 38 5.33 9.87 8.03
C ARG A 38 6.57 10.27 8.82
N GLU A 39 6.88 9.58 9.92
CA GLU A 39 8.08 9.82 10.74
C GLU A 39 9.38 9.59 9.96
N LYS A 40 9.37 8.65 9.02
CA LYS A 40 10.51 8.35 8.13
C LYS A 40 10.55 9.22 6.86
N ASN A 41 9.69 10.24 6.76
CA ASN A 41 9.59 11.11 5.58
C ASN A 41 9.29 10.35 4.26
N VAL A 42 8.60 9.22 4.37
CA VAL A 42 8.02 8.49 3.24
C VAL A 42 6.67 9.10 2.91
N ARG A 43 6.52 9.58 1.67
CA ARG A 43 5.35 10.38 1.25
C ARG A 43 4.37 9.60 0.40
N VAL A 44 4.82 8.48 -0.17
CA VAL A 44 4.02 7.64 -1.06
C VAL A 44 4.11 6.19 -0.61
N ILE A 45 2.98 5.50 -0.58
CA ILE A 45 2.93 4.05 -0.47
C ILE A 45 2.23 3.49 -1.70
N ARG A 46 2.89 2.55 -2.39
CA ARG A 46 2.25 1.75 -3.42
C ARG A 46 1.68 0.50 -2.78
N ILE A 47 0.42 0.22 -3.08
CA ILE A 47 -0.27 -1.01 -2.70
C ILE A 47 -0.64 -1.83 -3.93
N PHE A 48 -0.83 -3.13 -3.71
CA PHE A 48 -1.44 -4.03 -4.68
C PHE A 48 -2.73 -4.55 -4.07
N LEU A 49 -3.85 -4.26 -4.72
CA LEU A 49 -5.12 -4.88 -4.39
C LEU A 49 -5.08 -6.26 -5.04
N ALA A 50 -4.95 -7.30 -4.22
CA ALA A 50 -4.76 -8.68 -4.64
C ALA A 50 -5.30 -9.62 -3.56
N THR A 51 -5.42 -10.91 -3.88
CA THR A 51 -5.74 -11.89 -2.84
C THR A 51 -4.58 -11.96 -1.84
N ILE A 52 -4.89 -11.86 -0.55
CA ILE A 52 -3.92 -12.08 0.51
C ILE A 52 -4.45 -13.05 1.55
N ASP A 53 -3.56 -13.85 2.12
CA ASP A 53 -3.88 -14.76 3.21
C ASP A 53 -3.79 -14.06 4.57
N ASN A 54 -4.44 -14.65 5.57
CA ASN A 54 -4.29 -14.19 6.95
C ASN A 54 -2.83 -14.32 7.38
N GLY A 55 -2.31 -13.33 8.10
CA GLY A 55 -0.95 -13.37 8.60
C GLY A 55 0.12 -12.99 7.57
N GLN A 56 -0.28 -12.40 6.43
CA GLN A 56 0.64 -12.11 5.33
C GLN A 56 1.89 -11.34 5.80
N ALA A 57 3.06 -11.82 5.40
CA ALA A 57 4.37 -11.31 5.82
C ALA A 57 4.56 -11.22 7.35
N GLY A 58 3.96 -12.13 8.12
CA GLY A 58 4.04 -12.16 9.58
C GLY A 58 3.27 -11.02 10.26
N SER A 59 2.38 -10.35 9.54
CA SER A 59 1.55 -9.26 10.05
C SER A 59 0.24 -9.78 10.64
N ARG A 60 -0.63 -8.89 11.13
CA ARG A 60 -2.02 -9.21 11.48
C ARG A 60 -2.99 -9.03 10.30
N ALA A 61 -2.50 -9.00 9.06
CA ALA A 61 -3.33 -8.81 7.88
C ALA A 61 -4.47 -9.83 7.84
N ILE A 62 -5.69 -9.32 7.62
CA ILE A 62 -6.91 -10.11 7.51
C ILE A 62 -6.96 -10.67 6.09
N ALA A 63 -7.34 -11.96 5.96
CA ALA A 63 -7.49 -12.58 4.66
C ALA A 63 -8.50 -11.80 3.81
N ALA A 64 -8.15 -11.51 2.58
CA ALA A 64 -9.00 -10.77 1.68
C ALA A 64 -8.86 -11.33 0.27
N ASN A 65 -10.00 -11.61 -0.34
CA ASN A 65 -10.07 -12.13 -1.69
C ASN A 65 -10.03 -10.98 -2.69
N ASP A 66 -9.33 -11.21 -3.80
CA ASP A 66 -9.35 -10.27 -4.92
C ASP A 66 -10.77 -10.20 -5.50
N ILE A 67 -11.27 -8.97 -5.70
CA ILE A 67 -12.57 -8.68 -6.33
C ILE A 67 -12.59 -9.24 -7.77
N GLU A 68 -11.45 -9.32 -8.45
CA GLU A 68 -11.39 -9.69 -9.87
C GLU A 68 -11.22 -11.20 -10.12
N ARG A 69 -10.85 -11.99 -9.11
CA ARG A 69 -10.49 -13.41 -9.32
C ARG A 69 -11.70 -14.33 -9.51
N TYR A 70 -12.88 -13.94 -9.03
CA TYR A 70 -14.02 -14.85 -8.98
C TYR A 70 -15.14 -14.55 -9.98
N ARG A 71 -15.37 -13.31 -10.42
CA ARG A 71 -16.29 -12.96 -11.54
C ARG A 71 -16.08 -11.53 -12.04
N VAL A 72 -15.91 -11.35 -13.36
CA VAL A 72 -16.08 -10.05 -14.02
C VAL A 72 -17.57 -9.68 -13.99
N GLY A 73 -17.94 -8.58 -13.30
CA GLY A 73 -19.28 -7.99 -13.41
C GLY A 73 -20.32 -8.36 -12.35
N SER A 74 -19.94 -8.89 -11.18
CA SER A 74 -20.86 -8.93 -10.02
C SER A 74 -20.23 -8.20 -8.84
N PRO A 75 -20.62 -6.94 -8.56
CA PRO A 75 -20.18 -6.27 -7.34
C PRO A 75 -20.60 -7.11 -6.13
N TYR A 76 -19.80 -7.06 -5.05
CA TYR A 76 -20.28 -7.43 -3.72
C TYR A 76 -21.52 -6.58 -3.45
N THR A 77 -22.71 -7.16 -3.64
CA THR A 77 -23.93 -6.62 -3.06
C THR A 77 -23.93 -7.11 -1.62
N ASP A 78 -23.74 -6.20 -0.67
CA ASP A 78 -24.28 -6.43 0.67
C ASP A 78 -25.79 -6.63 0.49
N SER A 79 -26.20 -7.89 0.42
CA SER A 79 -27.60 -8.28 0.54
C SER A 79 -27.73 -8.96 1.89
N ASP A 80 -28.35 -8.24 2.82
CA ASP A 80 -28.85 -8.72 4.11
C ASP A 80 -29.69 -10.01 3.96
#